data_AF-A0A1M5LBB7-F1
#
_entry.id   AF-A0A1M5LBB7-F1
#
_cell.length_a   1.000
_cell.length_b   1.000
_cell.length_c   1.000
_cell.angle_alpha   90.00
_cell.angle_beta   90.00
_cell.angle_gamma   90.00
#
_symmetry.space_group_name_H-M   'P 1'
#
loop_
_entity.id
_entity.type
_entity.pdbx_description
1 polymer ?
#
loop_
_entity_poly.entity_id
_entity_poly.type
_entity_poly.pdbx_seq_one_letter_code
_entity_poly.pdbx_strand_id
1 'polypeptide(L)'
;MNILALLFSFFIFASCNSQNKNVNEATLKAKSKKLLKAFNHESKITSADFDTLIDLNYDAIKDFVIGYYGQSGTGLKNKIRVYLYDIKKHDYILNEQLSNLSNPTFYIDQKKITEFYIGNGGGSGSKLEWINGKWIVTKFFEVDENEIKTVWKVTYPLKKKTENWAKPFQFIPPKDILETIVKE
;
A
#
# COMPACT_ATOMS: atom_id res chain seq x y z
N MET A 1 22.45 56.57 -22.07
CA MET A 1 22.14 55.39 -21.24
C MET A 1 21.41 54.38 -22.10
N ASN A 2 22.10 53.32 -22.51
CA ASN A 2 21.55 52.25 -23.34
C ASN A 2 20.81 51.26 -22.44
N ILE A 3 19.51 51.07 -22.66
CA ILE A 3 18.74 49.99 -22.01
C ILE A 3 18.57 48.89 -23.06
N LEU A 4 19.31 47.81 -22.85
CA LEU A 4 19.30 46.58 -23.63
C LEU A 4 18.03 45.80 -23.26
N ALA A 5 17.08 45.68 -24.19
CA ALA A 5 15.90 44.84 -24.03
C ALA A 5 16.27 43.39 -24.36
N LEU A 6 16.30 42.53 -23.33
CA LEU A 6 16.55 41.10 -23.47
C LEU A 6 15.24 40.38 -23.84
N LEU A 7 15.15 39.91 -25.07
CA LEU A 7 14.08 39.01 -25.55
C LEU A 7 14.29 37.61 -24.95
N PHE A 8 13.45 37.22 -24.01
CA PHE A 8 13.35 35.83 -23.55
C PHE A 8 12.35 35.07 -24.42
N SER A 9 12.88 34.26 -25.34
CA SER A 9 12.11 33.29 -26.11
C SER A 9 11.67 32.14 -25.20
N PHE A 10 10.37 32.07 -24.89
CA PHE A 10 9.77 30.91 -24.24
C PHE A 10 9.77 29.72 -25.22
N PHE A 11 10.62 28.73 -24.99
CA PHE A 11 10.50 27.42 -25.62
C PHE A 11 9.28 26.69 -25.05
N ILE A 12 8.25 26.53 -25.88
CA ILE A 12 7.11 25.65 -25.60
C ILE A 12 7.60 24.21 -25.78
N PHE A 13 7.88 23.50 -24.68
CA PHE A 13 7.98 22.04 -24.72
C PHE A 13 6.59 21.43 -24.76
N ALA A 14 5.99 21.41 -25.95
CA ALA A 14 4.88 20.52 -26.25
C ALA A 14 5.46 19.19 -26.77
N SER A 15 5.66 18.23 -25.87
CA SER A 15 5.72 16.83 -26.25
C SER A 15 5.28 15.95 -25.09
N CYS A 16 3.98 15.98 -24.80
CA CYS A 16 3.33 14.84 -24.15
C CYS A 16 3.25 13.73 -25.18
N ASN A 17 4.29 12.92 -25.26
CA ASN A 17 4.29 11.67 -26.02
C ASN A 17 3.33 10.71 -25.31
N SER A 18 2.04 10.79 -25.65
CA SER A 18 1.02 9.82 -25.29
C SER A 18 1.29 8.54 -26.07
N GLN A 19 2.32 7.78 -25.66
CA GLN A 19 2.39 6.38 -26.03
C GLN A 19 1.18 5.69 -25.41
N ASN A 20 0.29 5.24 -26.28
CA ASN A 20 -0.93 4.52 -25.96
C ASN A 20 -0.58 3.32 -25.06
N LYS A 21 -0.76 3.44 -23.74
CA LYS A 21 -0.46 2.41 -22.72
C LYS A 21 -1.48 1.26 -22.72
N ASN A 22 -1.91 0.77 -23.88
CA ASN A 22 -2.92 -0.27 -23.93
C ASN A 22 -2.29 -1.66 -23.81
N VAL A 23 -1.92 -2.05 -22.59
CA VAL A 23 -1.63 -3.44 -22.27
C VAL A 23 -2.97 -4.19 -22.18
N ASN A 24 -3.15 -5.21 -23.00
CA ASN A 24 -4.39 -5.98 -23.04
C ASN A 24 -4.64 -6.71 -21.70
N GLU A 25 -5.86 -6.62 -21.17
CA GLU A 25 -6.29 -7.32 -19.95
C GLU A 25 -6.07 -8.85 -20.02
N ALA A 26 -6.22 -9.47 -21.20
CA ALA A 26 -5.93 -10.89 -21.38
C ALA A 26 -4.45 -11.21 -21.10
N THR A 27 -3.54 -10.33 -21.50
CA THR A 27 -2.10 -10.47 -21.25
C THR A 27 -1.79 -10.33 -19.76
N LEU A 28 -2.38 -9.34 -19.09
CA LEU A 28 -2.24 -9.14 -17.65
C LEU A 28 -2.74 -10.37 -16.87
N LYS A 29 -3.91 -10.91 -17.24
CA LYS A 29 -4.49 -12.14 -16.64
C LYS A 29 -3.61 -13.38 -16.88
N ALA A 30 -3.04 -13.53 -18.07
CA ALA A 30 -2.17 -14.66 -18.36
C ALA A 30 -0.87 -14.62 -17.52
N LYS A 31 -0.29 -13.44 -17.34
CA LYS A 31 0.89 -13.24 -16.49
C LYS A 31 0.58 -13.41 -15.00
N SER A 32 -0.54 -12.86 -14.52
CA SER A 32 -0.94 -13.00 -13.11
C SER A 32 -1.19 -14.46 -12.72
N LYS A 33 -1.80 -15.27 -13.59
CA LYS A 33 -1.96 -16.73 -13.36
C LYS A 33 -0.63 -17.45 -13.18
N LYS A 34 0.41 -17.08 -13.94
CA LYS A 34 1.75 -17.65 -13.79
C LYS A 34 2.36 -17.29 -12.44
N LEU A 35 2.23 -16.04 -12.03
CA LEU A 35 2.70 -15.57 -10.71
C LEU A 35 1.95 -16.24 -9.56
N LEU A 36 0.63 -16.39 -9.66
CA LEU A 36 -0.16 -17.07 -8.63
C LEU A 36 0.28 -18.52 -8.45
N LYS A 37 0.52 -19.24 -9.55
CA LYS A 37 1.04 -20.61 -9.49
C LYS A 37 2.42 -20.67 -8.83
N ALA A 38 3.32 -19.74 -9.16
CA ALA A 38 4.64 -19.64 -8.53
C ALA A 38 4.51 -19.34 -7.03
N PHE A 39 3.69 -18.36 -6.66
CA PHE A 39 3.42 -17.99 -5.27
C PHE A 39 2.90 -19.17 -4.44
N ASN A 40 1.89 -19.92 -4.93
CA ASN A 40 1.35 -21.08 -4.21
C ASN A 40 2.42 -22.17 -4.01
N HIS A 41 3.32 -22.35 -4.98
CA HIS A 41 4.43 -23.29 -4.85
C HIS A 41 5.47 -22.83 -3.83
N GLU A 42 5.86 -21.55 -3.86
CA GLU A 42 6.87 -20.96 -2.97
C GLU A 42 6.43 -20.86 -1.50
N SER A 43 5.20 -20.39 -1.29
CA SER A 43 4.69 -20.05 0.05
C SER A 43 4.34 -21.28 0.90
N LYS A 44 4.28 -22.47 0.29
CA LYS A 44 3.85 -23.72 0.93
C LYS A 44 2.51 -23.63 1.65
N ILE A 45 1.66 -22.67 1.26
CA ILE A 45 0.26 -22.61 1.67
C ILE A 45 -0.56 -23.41 0.65
N THR A 46 -1.72 -23.93 1.06
CA THR A 46 -2.59 -24.70 0.16
C THR A 46 -3.02 -23.88 -1.06
N SER A 47 -3.38 -22.61 -0.84
CA SER A 47 -3.67 -21.63 -1.89
C SER A 47 -3.70 -20.22 -1.31
N ALA A 48 -3.55 -19.21 -2.18
CA ALA A 48 -4.00 -17.84 -1.87
C ALA A 48 -5.49 -17.83 -1.50
N ASP A 49 -5.90 -16.87 -0.66
CA ASP A 49 -7.29 -16.66 -0.27
C ASP A 49 -8.05 -15.89 -1.34
N PHE A 50 -7.38 -14.95 -2.00
CA PHE A 50 -7.89 -14.23 -3.16
C PHE A 50 -6.75 -13.69 -4.02
N ASP A 51 -7.09 -13.30 -5.25
CA ASP A 51 -6.21 -12.53 -6.12
C ASP A 51 -7.02 -11.49 -6.91
N THR A 52 -6.39 -10.37 -7.25
CA THR A 52 -7.06 -9.29 -7.99
C THR A 52 -6.10 -8.47 -8.85
N LEU A 53 -6.66 -7.83 -9.87
CA LEU A 53 -5.98 -6.88 -10.73
C LEU A 53 -6.50 -5.47 -10.44
N ILE A 54 -5.63 -4.59 -9.97
CA ILE A 54 -5.99 -3.24 -9.49
C ILE A 54 -4.83 -2.28 -9.73
N ASP A 55 -5.10 -1.05 -10.18
CA ASP A 55 -4.06 -0.04 -10.41
C ASP A 55 -3.64 0.59 -9.07
N LEU A 56 -2.44 0.25 -8.58
CA LEU A 56 -1.90 0.71 -7.29
C LEU A 56 -0.89 1.84 -7.44
N ASN A 57 -0.37 2.09 -8.64
CA ASN A 57 0.62 3.15 -8.89
C ASN A 57 0.05 4.30 -9.76
N TYR A 58 -1.25 4.24 -10.07
CA TYR A 58 -2.02 5.25 -10.80
C TYR A 58 -1.45 5.52 -12.20
N ASP A 59 -0.95 4.47 -12.86
CA ASP A 59 -0.35 4.57 -14.18
C ASP A 59 -1.28 4.11 -15.33
N ALA A 60 -2.52 3.76 -14.98
CA ALA A 60 -3.59 3.20 -15.81
C ALA A 60 -3.39 1.75 -16.25
N ILE A 61 -2.39 1.04 -15.72
CA ILE A 61 -2.19 -0.39 -15.93
C ILE A 61 -2.50 -1.13 -14.63
N LYS A 62 -3.27 -2.21 -14.71
CA LYS A 62 -3.60 -2.98 -13.50
C LYS A 62 -2.38 -3.72 -12.99
N ASP A 63 -2.11 -3.56 -11.70
CA ASP A 63 -1.12 -4.32 -10.93
C ASP A 63 -1.75 -5.60 -10.38
N PHE A 64 -0.92 -6.54 -9.95
CA PHE A 64 -1.38 -7.83 -9.42
C PHE A 64 -1.20 -7.93 -7.91
N VAL A 65 -2.29 -8.27 -7.21
CA VAL A 65 -2.31 -8.45 -5.75
C VAL A 65 -2.79 -9.84 -5.42
N ILE A 66 -2.05 -10.53 -4.56
CA ILE A 66 -2.40 -11.84 -4.00
C ILE A 66 -2.65 -11.64 -2.51
N GLY A 67 -3.84 -12.00 -2.02
CA GLY A 67 -4.16 -12.06 -0.61
C GLY A 67 -4.01 -13.46 -0.06
N TYR A 68 -3.45 -13.59 1.14
CA TYR A 68 -3.26 -14.88 1.80
C TYR A 68 -3.19 -14.73 3.32
N TYR A 69 -3.51 -15.80 4.05
CA TYR A 69 -3.40 -15.83 5.49
C TYR A 69 -2.02 -16.36 5.95
N GLY A 70 -1.33 -15.61 6.80
CA GLY A 70 -0.01 -15.96 7.31
C GLY A 70 -0.02 -17.21 8.20
N GLN A 71 1.00 -18.05 8.06
CA GLN A 71 1.13 -19.32 8.79
C GLN A 71 1.46 -19.15 10.29
N SER A 72 2.06 -18.02 10.69
CA SER A 72 2.48 -17.75 12.07
C SER A 72 2.11 -16.34 12.53
N GLY A 73 1.95 -16.18 13.85
CA GLY A 73 1.49 -14.94 14.50
C GLY A 73 0.24 -15.17 15.35
N THR A 74 -0.01 -14.23 16.25
CA THR A 74 -1.05 -14.26 17.30
C THR A 74 -2.23 -13.33 17.01
N GLY A 75 -2.08 -12.42 16.03
CA GLY A 75 -3.12 -11.52 15.56
C GLY A 75 -3.87 -12.00 14.32
N LEU A 76 -4.64 -11.09 13.71
CA LEU A 76 -5.16 -11.28 12.34
C LEU A 76 -3.99 -11.26 11.34
N LYS A 77 -3.88 -12.30 10.52
CA LYS A 77 -2.72 -12.54 9.63
C LYS A 77 -3.06 -12.43 8.16
N ASN A 78 -4.07 -11.65 7.79
CA ASN A 78 -4.30 -11.38 6.37
C ASN A 78 -3.09 -10.61 5.84
N LYS A 79 -2.44 -11.12 4.81
CA LYS A 79 -1.27 -10.53 4.18
C LYS A 79 -1.50 -10.41 2.69
N ILE A 80 -0.67 -9.57 2.06
CA ILE A 80 -0.66 -9.44 0.61
C ILE A 80 0.74 -9.61 0.03
N ARG A 81 0.80 -10.08 -1.20
CA ARG A 81 1.96 -9.95 -2.09
C ARG A 81 1.55 -9.12 -3.30
N VAL A 82 2.35 -8.12 -3.64
CA VAL A 82 2.03 -7.14 -4.67
C VAL A 82 3.08 -7.15 -5.76
N TYR A 83 2.63 -7.18 -7.01
CA TYR A 83 3.48 -7.02 -8.17
C TYR A 83 2.99 -5.85 -9.03
N LEU A 84 3.83 -4.85 -9.24
CA LEU A 84 3.52 -3.73 -10.12
C LEU A 84 3.89 -4.05 -11.57
N TYR A 85 3.08 -3.66 -12.53
CA TYR A 85 3.42 -3.87 -13.94
C TYR A 85 4.45 -2.82 -14.40
N ASP A 86 5.59 -3.27 -14.91
CA ASP A 86 6.59 -2.41 -15.54
C ASP A 86 6.42 -2.45 -17.07
N ILE A 87 5.90 -1.36 -17.63
CA ILE A 87 5.68 -1.24 -19.07
C ILE A 87 6.97 -1.35 -19.89
N LYS A 88 8.12 -0.95 -19.36
CA LYS A 88 9.40 -1.02 -20.08
C LYS A 88 9.90 -2.46 -20.18
N LYS A 89 9.65 -3.26 -19.15
CA LYS A 89 10.00 -4.69 -19.14
C LYS A 89 8.90 -5.59 -19.69
N HIS A 90 7.71 -5.02 -19.93
CA HIS A 90 6.50 -5.76 -20.25
C HIS A 90 6.21 -6.90 -19.27
N ASP A 91 6.51 -6.69 -17.98
CA ASP A 91 6.37 -7.70 -16.96
C ASP A 91 6.08 -7.14 -15.57
N TYR A 92 5.59 -8.02 -14.70
CA TYR A 92 5.33 -7.71 -13.30
C TYR A 92 6.61 -7.75 -12.46
N ILE A 93 6.78 -6.77 -11.58
CA ILE A 93 7.89 -6.67 -10.64
C ILE A 93 7.34 -6.70 -9.22
N LEU A 94 7.92 -7.55 -8.36
CA LEU A 94 7.59 -7.60 -6.94
C LEU A 94 7.80 -6.23 -6.30
N ASN A 95 6.77 -5.72 -5.60
CA ASN A 95 6.86 -4.50 -4.83
C ASN A 95 7.05 -4.84 -3.36
N GLU A 96 8.27 -4.69 -2.87
CA GLU A 96 8.61 -5.04 -1.48
C GLU A 96 7.94 -4.14 -0.44
N GLN A 97 7.69 -2.87 -0.76
CA GLN A 97 7.07 -1.93 0.18
C GLN A 97 5.61 -2.32 0.48
N LEU A 98 4.87 -2.72 -0.55
CA LEU A 98 3.47 -3.10 -0.43
C LEU A 98 3.29 -4.60 -0.18
N SER A 99 4.31 -5.41 -0.46
CA SER A 99 4.30 -6.81 -0.07
C SER A 99 4.53 -6.94 1.43
N ASN A 100 3.77 -7.83 2.08
CA ASN A 100 3.74 -8.06 3.53
C ASN A 100 2.97 -7.05 4.38
N LEU A 101 2.25 -6.09 3.78
CA LEU A 101 1.28 -5.31 4.56
C LEU A 101 0.26 -6.27 5.19
N SER A 102 0.01 -6.07 6.48
CA SER A 102 -0.90 -6.91 7.25
C SER A 102 -2.27 -6.25 7.35
N ASN A 103 -3.32 -7.03 7.18
CA ASN A 103 -4.72 -6.60 7.16
C ASN A 103 -4.94 -5.31 6.34
N PRO A 104 -4.43 -5.24 5.09
CA PRO A 104 -4.49 -4.01 4.32
C PRO A 104 -5.93 -3.69 3.92
N THR A 105 -6.28 -2.42 3.95
CA THR A 105 -7.50 -1.88 3.33
C THR A 105 -7.09 -0.88 2.25
N PHE A 106 -7.61 -1.09 1.04
CA PHE A 106 -7.33 -0.23 -0.12
C PHE A 106 -8.47 0.76 -0.34
N TYR A 107 -8.17 2.05 -0.23
CA TYR A 107 -9.09 3.14 -0.58
C TYR A 107 -8.57 3.82 -1.85
N ILE A 108 -8.68 3.13 -2.98
CA ILE A 108 -8.01 3.50 -4.24
C ILE A 108 -8.38 4.91 -4.69
N ASP A 109 -9.66 5.27 -4.64
CA ASP A 109 -10.15 6.61 -5.04
C ASP A 109 -9.60 7.72 -4.14
N GLN A 110 -9.29 7.39 -2.88
CA GLN A 110 -8.72 8.31 -1.91
C GLN A 110 -7.18 8.31 -1.93
N LYS A 111 -6.57 7.49 -2.78
CA LYS A 111 -5.12 7.35 -2.85
C LYS A 111 -4.47 6.99 -1.51
N LYS A 112 -5.10 6.05 -0.82
CA LYS A 112 -4.81 5.69 0.57
C LYS A 112 -4.84 4.19 0.78
N ILE A 113 -3.89 3.68 1.55
CA ILE A 113 -3.86 2.30 2.05
C ILE A 113 -3.70 2.38 3.57
N THR A 114 -4.43 1.54 4.30
CA THR A 114 -4.19 1.34 5.73
C THR A 114 -3.83 -0.11 5.98
N GLU A 115 -3.01 -0.37 6.98
CA GLU A 115 -2.57 -1.72 7.36
C GLU A 115 -2.39 -1.78 8.88
N PHE A 116 -2.54 -2.96 9.46
CA PHE A 116 -2.23 -3.18 10.86
C PHE A 116 -1.91 -4.63 11.15
N TYR A 117 -1.18 -4.85 12.22
CA TYR A 117 -1.04 -6.13 12.89
C TYR A 117 -1.00 -5.90 14.40
N ILE A 118 -2.00 -6.45 15.09
CA ILE A 118 -2.11 -6.41 16.55
C ILE A 118 -2.29 -7.85 17.04
N GLY A 119 -1.48 -8.26 18.01
CA GLY A 119 -1.48 -9.61 18.58
C GLY A 119 -0.84 -9.63 19.96
N ASN A 120 -1.34 -10.48 20.86
CA ASN A 120 -0.88 -10.68 22.25
C ASN A 120 -0.21 -9.46 22.90
N GLY A 121 -1.03 -8.55 23.41
CA GLY A 121 -0.57 -7.44 24.24
C GLY A 121 0.08 -6.29 23.47
N GLY A 122 0.19 -6.34 22.14
CA GLY A 122 0.72 -5.19 21.40
C GLY A 122 0.52 -5.26 19.91
N GLY A 123 0.98 -4.22 19.21
CA GLY A 123 0.89 -4.16 17.77
C GLY A 123 1.19 -2.80 17.18
N SER A 124 1.05 -2.72 15.87
CA SER A 124 1.21 -1.48 15.13
C SER A 124 0.38 -1.49 13.86
N GLY A 125 0.33 -0.35 13.20
CA GLY A 125 -0.23 -0.22 11.87
C GLY A 125 0.06 1.15 11.30
N SER A 126 -0.24 1.31 10.02
CA SER A 126 0.07 2.53 9.31
C SER A 126 -0.98 2.91 8.27
N LYS A 127 -0.96 4.20 7.93
CA LYS A 127 -1.65 4.78 6.77
C LYS A 127 -0.60 5.24 5.79
N LEU A 128 -0.68 4.74 4.57
CA LEU A 128 0.09 5.17 3.42
C LEU A 128 -0.78 6.03 2.51
N GLU A 129 -0.23 7.11 1.98
CA GLU A 129 -0.89 7.97 0.99
C GLU A 129 0.00 8.10 -0.26
N TRP A 130 -0.60 8.13 -1.45
CA TRP A 130 0.13 8.32 -2.70
C TRP A 130 0.43 9.80 -2.91
N ILE A 131 1.70 10.15 -2.74
CA ILE A 131 2.18 11.53 -2.80
C ILE A 131 3.35 11.56 -3.78
N ASN A 132 3.25 12.41 -4.81
CA ASN A 132 4.31 12.62 -5.81
C ASN A 132 4.84 11.32 -6.44
N GLY A 133 3.93 10.40 -6.78
CA GLY A 133 4.30 9.15 -7.46
C GLY A 133 4.85 8.06 -6.54
N LYS A 134 4.66 8.18 -5.21
CA LYS A 134 5.16 7.22 -4.23
C LYS A 134 4.17 7.02 -3.09
N TRP A 135 4.13 5.80 -2.54
CA TRP A 135 3.44 5.52 -1.29
C TRP A 135 4.28 6.01 -0.11
N ILE A 136 3.73 6.93 0.67
CA ILE A 136 4.40 7.54 1.82
C ILE A 136 3.59 7.26 3.09
N VAL A 137 4.25 6.80 4.15
CA VAL A 137 3.62 6.64 5.47
C VAL A 137 3.33 8.02 6.06
N THR A 138 2.05 8.34 6.27
CA THR A 138 1.62 9.65 6.80
C THR A 138 1.00 9.57 8.20
N LYS A 139 0.65 8.36 8.64
CA LYS A 139 0.24 8.04 10.01
C LYS A 139 0.77 6.66 10.36
N PHE A 140 1.28 6.46 11.56
CA PHE A 140 1.46 5.11 12.12
C PHE A 140 1.04 5.12 13.58
N PHE A 141 0.64 3.96 14.09
CA PHE A 141 0.38 3.79 15.50
C PHE A 141 1.18 2.61 16.05
N GLU A 142 1.47 2.68 17.35
CA GLU A 142 1.95 1.59 18.18
C GLU A 142 0.97 1.44 19.33
N VAL A 143 0.65 0.20 19.70
CA VAL A 143 -0.15 -0.11 20.88
C VAL A 143 0.58 -1.15 21.71
N ASP A 144 0.56 -0.93 23.01
CA ASP A 144 1.09 -1.85 24.01
C ASP A 144 0.10 -1.91 25.17
N GLU A 145 -0.29 -3.11 25.55
CA GLU A 145 -1.09 -3.45 26.71
C GLU A 145 -0.16 -3.94 27.81
N ASN A 146 0.06 -3.08 28.81
CA ASN A 146 0.60 -3.51 30.09
C ASN A 146 -0.52 -3.68 31.11
N GLU A 147 -0.23 -4.35 32.22
CA GLU A 147 -1.18 -4.64 33.32
C GLU A 147 -1.88 -3.40 33.90
N ILE A 148 -1.37 -2.19 33.62
CA ILE A 148 -1.82 -0.93 34.21
C ILE A 148 -2.73 -0.16 33.25
N LYS A 149 -2.41 -0.12 31.95
CA LYS A 149 -3.19 0.59 30.92
C LYS A 149 -2.73 0.26 29.50
N THR A 150 -3.67 0.31 28.57
CA THR A 150 -3.37 0.32 27.13
C THR A 150 -3.17 1.75 26.62
N VAL A 151 -2.07 2.01 25.92
CA VAL A 151 -1.80 3.30 25.28
C VAL A 151 -1.59 3.11 23.79
N TRP A 152 -2.35 3.86 23.00
CA TRP A 152 -2.20 3.96 21.55
C TRP A 152 -1.39 5.21 21.23
N LYS A 153 -0.14 5.02 20.83
CA LYS A 153 0.77 6.09 20.43
C LYS A 153 0.66 6.28 18.92
N VAL A 154 0.12 7.41 18.50
CA VAL A 154 -0.12 7.76 17.10
C VAL A 154 0.88 8.81 16.67
N THR A 155 1.64 8.54 15.62
CA THR A 155 2.63 9.45 15.06
C THR A 155 2.27 9.86 13.64
N TYR A 156 2.46 11.14 13.33
CA TYR A 156 2.26 11.76 12.02
C TYR A 156 3.61 12.25 11.50
N PRO A 157 4.38 11.40 10.76
CA PRO A 157 5.77 11.71 10.41
C PRO A 157 5.94 13.05 9.68
N LEU A 158 5.04 13.33 8.73
CA LEU A 158 5.09 14.57 7.93
C LEU A 158 4.81 15.83 8.76
N LYS A 159 4.10 15.69 9.89
CA LYS A 159 3.80 16.79 10.81
C LYS A 159 4.76 16.85 12.00
N LYS A 160 5.69 15.88 12.12
CA LYS A 160 6.58 15.70 13.27
C LYS A 160 5.81 15.74 14.61
N LYS A 161 4.63 15.12 14.65
CA LYS A 161 3.73 15.12 15.80
C LYS A 161 3.46 13.71 16.28
N THR A 162 3.39 13.53 17.59
CA THR A 162 2.90 12.30 18.24
C THR A 162 1.81 12.64 19.24
N GLU A 163 0.80 11.78 19.32
CA GLU A 163 -0.34 11.85 20.21
C GLU A 163 -0.48 10.51 20.94
N ASN A 164 -0.93 10.53 22.19
CA ASN A 164 -1.19 9.32 22.97
C ASN A 164 -2.67 9.26 23.31
N TRP A 165 -3.27 8.10 23.10
CA TRP A 165 -4.68 7.86 23.35
C TRP A 165 -4.84 6.70 24.32
N ALA A 166 -5.59 6.91 25.41
CA ALA A 166 -5.99 5.84 26.31
C ALA A 166 -7.30 5.24 25.80
N LYS A 167 -7.23 4.02 25.27
CA LYS A 167 -8.38 3.26 24.75
C LYS A 167 -8.17 1.78 25.07
N PRO A 168 -9.24 0.98 25.24
CA PRO A 168 -9.11 -0.46 25.47
C PRO A 168 -8.24 -1.14 24.41
N PHE A 169 -7.55 -2.21 24.82
CA PHE A 169 -6.86 -3.08 23.87
C PHE A 169 -7.89 -3.85 23.03
N GLN A 170 -7.61 -3.97 21.73
CA GLN A 170 -8.40 -4.74 20.79
C GLN A 170 -7.56 -5.12 19.57
N PHE A 171 -7.87 -6.25 18.94
CA PHE A 171 -7.12 -6.78 17.80
C PHE A 171 -7.34 -6.03 16.49
N ILE A 172 -8.37 -5.17 16.42
CA ILE A 172 -8.65 -4.26 15.31
C ILE A 172 -8.52 -2.83 15.83
N PRO A 173 -7.77 -1.94 15.18
CA PRO A 173 -7.58 -0.58 15.67
C PRO A 173 -8.92 0.19 15.74
N PRO A 174 -9.15 1.02 16.77
CA PRO A 174 -10.30 1.93 16.81
C PRO A 174 -10.32 2.81 15.55
N LYS A 175 -11.51 3.10 15.00
CA LYS A 175 -11.64 3.86 13.73
C LYS A 175 -10.97 5.23 13.74
N ASP A 176 -10.91 5.90 14.89
CA ASP A 176 -10.24 7.18 15.06
C ASP A 176 -8.70 7.06 15.11
N ILE A 177 -8.19 5.89 15.52
CA ILE A 177 -6.76 5.54 15.43
C ILE A 177 -6.38 5.15 14.00
N LEU A 178 -7.11 4.23 13.38
CA LEU A 178 -6.90 3.85 11.99
C LEU A 178 -8.20 3.36 11.37
N GLU A 179 -8.58 3.95 10.24
CA GLU A 179 -9.78 3.54 9.50
C GLU A 179 -9.54 2.20 8.80
N THR A 180 -10.38 1.21 9.05
CA THR A 180 -10.30 -0.12 8.42
C THR A 180 -11.70 -0.60 8.04
N ILE A 181 -11.79 -1.51 7.06
CA ILE A 181 -13.05 -2.17 6.67
C ILE A 181 -13.10 -3.65 7.09
N VAL A 182 -12.14 -4.09 7.90
CA VAL A 182 -12.10 -5.46 8.41
C VAL A 182 -13.33 -5.67 9.29
N LYS A 183 -14.14 -6.67 8.95
CA LYS A 183 -15.30 -7.08 9.76
C LYS A 183 -14.82 -7.94 10.93
N GLU A 184 -15.43 -7.74 12.09
CA GLU A 184 -15.32 -8.63 13.26
C GLU A 184 -15.84 -10.04 12.96
#